data_AF-A0A0F0LGW2-F1
#
_entry.id   AF-A0A0F0LGW2-F1
#
_cell.length_a   1.000
_cell.length_b   1.000
_cell.length_c   1.000
_cell.angle_alpha   90.00
_cell.angle_beta   90.00
_cell.angle_gamma   90.00
#
_symmetry.space_group_name_H-M   'P 1'
#
loop_
_entity.id
_entity.type
_entity.pdbx_description
1 polymer ?
#
loop_
_entity_poly.entity_id
_entity_poly.type
_entity_poly.pdbx_seq_one_letter_code
_entity_poly.pdbx_strand_id
1 'polypeptide(L)'
;MTTATKKLPPTTDPRCGTTAGYTAHRRRGESACVPCTVANRKAAREAMRRRRATLAGREANREANREASRRRRATPAGREAHLAAHRATYARLRARTEAEADADFLRLRGQTRPCAGCGELLPADAFSRDWTALDGRQRRCARNGCRKRHRKLKRDKKLAAHWTAQGIDPKVCIYCLTNPAEDLEHVMPKALGGSDDFSNLAPSCSTCNRGPGGKHDVHPITWLAITYPHRVDHIIELFPHIKETA
;
A
#
# COMPACT_ATOMS: atom_id res chain seq x y z
N MET A 1 12.21 -38.16 2.74
CA MET A 1 11.44 -37.71 3.91
C MET A 1 12.38 -37.67 5.11
N THR A 2 12.77 -36.49 5.60
CA THR A 2 13.63 -36.36 6.79
C THR A 2 12.77 -36.53 8.04
N THR A 3 12.95 -37.63 8.75
CA THR A 3 12.30 -37.87 10.04
C THR A 3 12.82 -36.84 11.05
N ALA A 4 11.92 -36.05 11.63
CA ALA A 4 12.29 -35.08 12.65
C ALA A 4 12.83 -35.84 13.87
N THR A 5 14.14 -35.73 14.13
CA THR A 5 14.77 -36.34 15.30
C THR A 5 14.20 -35.73 16.57
N LYS A 6 13.55 -36.56 17.39
CA LYS A 6 12.97 -36.16 18.68
C LYS A 6 14.12 -35.71 19.60
N LYS A 7 14.08 -34.47 20.09
CA LYS A 7 15.11 -33.93 20.99
C LYS A 7 15.05 -34.62 22.35
N LEU A 8 16.22 -34.82 22.95
CA LEU A 8 16.33 -35.35 24.31
C LEU A 8 15.73 -34.35 25.33
N PRO A 9 15.26 -34.85 26.49
CA PRO A 9 14.84 -33.97 27.58
C PRO A 9 16.02 -33.09 28.06
N PRO A 10 15.76 -31.89 28.62
CA PRO A 10 16.81 -30.99 29.09
C PRO A 10 17.53 -31.61 30.29
N THR A 11 18.87 -31.66 30.26
CA THR A 11 19.66 -31.95 31.47
C THR A 11 19.86 -30.68 32.29
N THR A 12 19.76 -30.77 33.62
CA THR A 12 20.05 -29.64 34.51
C THR A 12 21.57 -29.44 34.60
N ASP A 13 22.01 -28.19 34.40
CA ASP A 13 23.41 -27.79 34.42
C ASP A 13 23.52 -26.52 35.26
N PRO A 14 24.59 -26.31 36.05
CA PRO A 14 24.78 -25.06 36.82
C PRO A 14 24.72 -23.79 35.96
N ARG A 15 24.94 -23.90 34.65
CA ARG A 15 24.85 -22.78 33.69
C ARG A 15 23.43 -22.55 33.16
N CYS A 16 22.44 -23.33 33.58
CA CYS A 16 21.04 -23.12 33.19
C CYS A 16 20.57 -21.70 33.57
N GLY A 17 19.70 -21.10 32.76
CA GLY A 17 19.30 -19.70 32.94
C GLY A 17 20.22 -18.68 32.26
N THR A 18 21.20 -19.15 31.46
CA THR A 18 22.11 -18.29 30.68
C THR A 18 22.05 -18.61 29.17
N THR A 19 22.62 -17.74 28.34
CA THR A 19 22.83 -18.01 26.90
C THR A 19 23.81 -19.15 26.66
N ALA A 20 24.79 -19.31 27.55
CA ALA A 20 25.75 -20.43 27.53
C ALA A 20 25.03 -21.76 27.79
N GLY A 21 24.13 -21.80 28.78
CA GLY A 21 23.28 -22.97 29.06
C GLY A 21 22.39 -23.33 27.87
N TYR A 22 21.77 -22.34 27.21
CA TYR A 22 20.99 -22.57 25.97
C TYR A 22 21.83 -23.21 24.86
N THR A 23 23.06 -22.73 24.67
CA THR A 23 24.00 -23.29 23.68
C THR A 23 24.42 -24.71 24.04
N ALA A 24 24.65 -24.99 25.32
CA ALA A 24 25.01 -26.32 25.80
C ALA A 24 23.91 -27.36 25.49
N HIS A 25 22.64 -27.06 25.79
CA HIS A 25 21.52 -27.91 25.41
C HIS A 25 21.48 -28.21 23.91
N ARG A 26 21.65 -27.18 23.07
CA ARG A 26 21.65 -27.36 21.60
C ARG A 26 22.77 -28.26 21.11
N ARG A 27 23.96 -28.17 21.70
CA ARG A 27 25.12 -29.02 21.35
C ARG A 27 24.89 -30.48 21.74
N ARG A 28 24.17 -30.72 22.84
CA ARG A 28 23.81 -32.07 23.31
C ARG A 28 22.59 -32.68 22.58
N GLY A 29 21.96 -31.96 21.65
CA GLY A 29 20.73 -32.42 21.00
C GLY A 29 19.50 -32.40 21.92
N GLU A 30 19.58 -31.70 23.04
CA GLU A 30 18.50 -31.59 24.02
C GLU A 30 17.55 -30.44 23.65
N SER A 31 16.32 -30.54 24.14
CA SER A 31 15.45 -29.37 24.29
C SER A 31 16.05 -28.45 25.36
N ALA A 32 16.03 -27.14 25.12
CA ALA A 32 16.54 -26.19 26.11
C ALA A 32 15.53 -26.02 27.25
N CYS A 33 15.99 -25.98 28.49
CA CYS A 33 15.10 -25.70 29.62
C CYS A 33 14.48 -24.29 29.51
N VAL A 34 13.37 -24.06 30.23
CA VAL A 34 12.64 -22.79 30.21
C VAL A 34 13.54 -21.59 30.58
N PRO A 35 14.34 -21.63 31.67
CA PRO A 35 15.26 -20.55 32.02
C PRO A 35 16.25 -20.18 30.90
N CYS A 36 16.88 -21.19 30.28
CA CYS A 36 17.80 -20.99 29.15
C CYS A 36 17.10 -20.35 27.94
N THR A 37 15.88 -20.78 27.65
CA THR A 37 15.08 -20.23 26.55
C THR A 37 14.72 -18.76 26.80
N VAL A 38 14.34 -18.42 28.03
CA VAL A 38 14.04 -17.03 28.43
C VAL A 38 15.30 -16.16 28.35
N ALA A 39 16.42 -16.62 28.90
CA ALA A 39 17.69 -15.90 28.87
C ALA A 39 18.19 -15.64 27.44
N ASN A 40 18.13 -16.65 26.57
CA ASN A 40 18.49 -16.50 25.17
C ASN A 40 17.58 -15.51 24.42
N ARG A 41 16.26 -15.56 24.66
CA ARG A 41 15.31 -14.59 24.09
C ARG A 41 15.60 -13.16 24.57
N LYS A 42 15.93 -12.97 25.85
CA LYS A 42 16.30 -11.66 26.42
C LYS A 42 17.56 -11.11 25.75
N ALA A 43 18.63 -11.90 25.70
CA ALA A 43 19.89 -11.51 25.07
C ALA A 43 19.73 -11.18 23.57
N ALA A 44 18.94 -11.96 22.83
CA ALA A 44 18.66 -11.71 21.43
C ALA A 44 17.90 -10.37 21.21
N ARG A 45 16.92 -10.06 22.08
CA ARG A 45 16.20 -8.78 22.05
C ARG A 45 17.13 -7.59 22.33
N GLU A 46 18.00 -7.71 23.34
CA GLU A 46 18.97 -6.67 23.68
C GLU A 46 19.98 -6.45 22.54
N ALA A 47 20.49 -7.52 21.93
CA ALA A 47 21.36 -7.43 20.76
C ALA A 47 20.67 -6.73 19.57
N MET A 48 19.39 -7.07 19.29
CA MET A 48 18.61 -6.39 18.26
C MET A 48 18.38 -4.91 18.60
N ARG A 49 18.12 -4.58 19.86
CA ARG A 49 17.98 -3.19 20.33
C ARG A 49 19.26 -2.40 20.11
N ARG A 50 20.42 -2.95 20.51
CA ARG A 50 21.74 -2.34 20.26
C ARG A 50 21.98 -2.12 18.77
N ARG A 51 21.71 -3.12 17.93
CA ARG A 51 21.85 -2.98 16.47
C ARG A 51 20.93 -1.89 15.91
N ARG A 52 19.69 -1.78 16.37
CA ARG A 52 18.73 -0.75 15.90
C ARG A 52 18.94 0.63 16.53
N ALA A 53 19.84 0.76 17.50
CA ALA A 53 20.15 2.06 18.11
C ALA A 53 20.90 2.96 17.11
N THR A 54 21.73 2.40 16.24
CA THR A 54 22.49 3.14 15.23
C THR A 54 21.72 3.27 13.90
N LEU A 55 21.97 4.35 13.15
CA LEU A 55 21.39 4.54 11.81
C LEU A 55 21.82 3.41 10.87
N ALA A 56 23.12 3.11 10.81
CA ALA A 56 23.68 2.04 10.01
C ALA A 56 23.03 0.68 10.31
N GLY A 57 22.76 0.37 11.59
CA GLY A 57 22.11 -0.88 11.95
C GLY A 57 20.62 -0.92 11.61
N ARG A 58 19.91 0.23 11.62
CA ARG A 58 18.54 0.34 11.09
C ARG A 58 18.52 0.13 9.58
N GLU A 59 19.46 0.72 8.85
CA GLU A 59 19.60 0.57 7.39
C GLU A 59 19.93 -0.87 7.01
N ALA A 60 20.91 -1.50 7.66
CA ALA A 60 21.24 -2.90 7.44
C ALA A 60 20.03 -3.83 7.71
N ASN A 61 19.22 -3.53 8.73
CA ASN A 61 17.99 -4.27 8.99
C ASN A 61 16.91 -4.04 7.91
N ARG A 62 16.78 -2.81 7.39
CA ARG A 62 15.88 -2.52 6.26
C ARG A 62 16.32 -3.26 5.00
N GLU A 63 17.62 -3.26 4.69
CA GLU A 63 18.15 -3.94 3.51
C GLU A 63 18.00 -5.47 3.62
N ALA A 64 18.30 -6.05 4.79
CA ALA A 64 18.06 -7.48 5.02
C ALA A 64 16.58 -7.87 4.82
N ASN A 65 15.65 -7.02 5.27
CA ASN A 65 14.21 -7.24 5.05
C ASN A 65 13.80 -7.10 3.59
N ARG A 66 14.35 -6.11 2.87
CA ARG A 66 14.13 -5.95 1.42
C ARG A 66 14.63 -7.19 0.67
N GLU A 67 15.82 -7.65 1.00
CA GLU A 67 16.43 -8.82 0.39
C GLU A 67 15.65 -10.11 0.66
N ALA A 68 15.23 -10.34 1.91
CA ALA A 68 14.34 -11.44 2.24
C ALA A 68 13.00 -11.35 1.49
N SER A 69 12.47 -10.15 1.28
CA SER A 69 11.26 -9.94 0.48
C SER A 69 11.49 -10.13 -1.02
N ARG A 70 12.67 -9.83 -1.55
CA ARG A 70 13.06 -10.12 -2.94
C ARG A 70 13.15 -11.62 -3.15
N ARG A 71 13.91 -12.33 -2.31
CA ARG A 71 14.02 -13.79 -2.36
C ARG A 71 12.67 -14.50 -2.29
N ARG A 72 11.77 -14.09 -1.39
CA ARG A 72 10.41 -14.64 -1.32
C ARG A 72 9.56 -14.40 -2.57
N ARG A 73 9.80 -13.32 -3.32
CA ARG A 73 9.03 -12.98 -4.53
C ARG A 73 9.71 -13.41 -5.83
N ALA A 74 10.94 -13.90 -5.76
CA ALA A 74 11.69 -14.35 -6.93
C ALA A 74 11.06 -15.60 -7.57
N THR A 75 10.53 -16.52 -6.77
CA THR A 75 9.89 -17.75 -7.27
C THR A 75 8.39 -17.57 -7.49
N PRO A 76 7.78 -18.25 -8.49
CA PRO A 76 6.33 -18.26 -8.67
C PRO A 76 5.57 -18.69 -7.41
N ALA A 77 5.98 -19.80 -6.79
CA ALA A 77 5.38 -20.31 -5.55
C ALA A 77 5.45 -19.29 -4.40
N GLY A 78 6.55 -18.55 -4.28
CA GLY A 78 6.70 -17.51 -3.28
C GLY A 78 5.81 -16.29 -3.53
N ARG A 79 5.62 -15.88 -4.80
CA ARG A 79 4.64 -14.84 -5.17
C ARG A 79 3.22 -15.29 -4.87
N GLU A 80 2.87 -16.52 -5.22
CA GLU A 80 1.55 -17.09 -4.97
C GLU A 80 1.26 -17.16 -3.47
N ALA A 81 2.19 -17.67 -2.66
CA ALA A 81 2.07 -17.70 -1.21
C ALA A 81 1.89 -16.30 -0.61
N HIS A 82 2.62 -15.30 -1.13
CA HIS A 82 2.46 -13.90 -0.71
C HIS A 82 1.06 -13.36 -1.05
N LEU A 83 0.58 -13.57 -2.27
CA LEU A 83 -0.76 -13.16 -2.69
C LEU A 83 -1.85 -13.89 -1.91
N ALA A 84 -1.70 -15.19 -1.64
CA ALA A 84 -2.62 -15.97 -0.84
C ALA A 84 -2.70 -15.45 0.60
N ALA A 85 -1.56 -15.16 1.24
CA ALA A 85 -1.51 -14.56 2.57
C ALA A 85 -2.18 -13.17 2.60
N HIS A 86 -1.97 -12.37 1.53
CA HIS A 86 -2.65 -11.09 1.37
C HIS A 86 -4.17 -11.29 1.24
N ARG A 87 -4.64 -12.16 0.34
CA ARG A 87 -6.06 -12.49 0.17
C ARG A 87 -6.71 -12.93 1.49
N ALA A 88 -6.08 -13.85 2.23
CA ALA A 88 -6.57 -14.31 3.52
C ALA A 88 -6.66 -13.18 4.55
N THR A 89 -5.66 -12.29 4.59
CA THR A 89 -5.66 -11.12 5.48
C THR A 89 -6.85 -10.20 5.16
N TYR A 90 -7.06 -9.87 3.88
CA TYR A 90 -8.15 -8.98 3.48
C TYR A 90 -9.53 -9.63 3.63
N ALA A 91 -9.65 -10.94 3.38
CA ALA A 91 -10.87 -11.68 3.65
C ALA A 91 -11.25 -11.58 5.13
N ARG A 92 -10.30 -11.81 6.05
CA ARG A 92 -10.51 -11.62 7.49
C ARG A 92 -10.91 -10.19 7.83
N LEU A 93 -10.20 -9.19 7.30
CA LEU A 93 -10.49 -7.78 7.61
C LEU A 93 -11.87 -7.34 7.11
N ARG A 94 -12.32 -7.88 5.97
CA ARG A 94 -13.66 -7.64 5.39
C ARG A 94 -14.78 -8.39 6.10
N ALA A 95 -14.49 -9.54 6.69
CA ALA A 95 -15.45 -10.33 7.46
C ALA A 95 -15.69 -9.77 8.88
N ARG A 96 -14.92 -8.76 9.31
CA ARG A 96 -15.09 -8.14 10.63
C ARG A 96 -16.45 -7.44 10.73
N THR A 97 -17.05 -7.59 11.90
CA THR A 97 -18.16 -6.78 12.35
C THR A 97 -17.71 -5.36 12.69
N GLU A 98 -18.67 -4.45 12.85
CA GLU A 98 -18.39 -3.09 13.31
C GLU A 98 -17.79 -3.05 14.72
N ALA A 99 -18.32 -3.87 15.63
CA ALA A 99 -17.80 -3.97 17.00
C ALA A 99 -16.32 -4.41 17.03
N GLU A 100 -15.93 -5.35 16.18
CA GLU A 100 -14.52 -5.77 16.06
C GLU A 100 -13.64 -4.67 15.49
N ALA A 101 -14.12 -3.90 14.51
CA ALA A 101 -13.39 -2.77 13.95
C ALA A 101 -13.15 -1.67 14.99
N ASP A 102 -14.15 -1.38 15.83
CA ASP A 102 -14.03 -0.39 16.90
C ASP A 102 -13.14 -0.87 18.04
N ALA A 103 -13.22 -2.15 18.40
CA ALA A 103 -12.28 -2.77 19.34
C ALA A 103 -10.83 -2.70 18.83
N ASP A 104 -10.61 -2.95 17.53
CA ASP A 104 -9.30 -2.81 16.90
C ASP A 104 -8.80 -1.36 16.91
N PHE A 105 -9.68 -0.39 16.64
CA PHE A 105 -9.34 1.03 16.76
C PHE A 105 -8.91 1.38 18.18
N LEU A 106 -9.72 1.03 19.18
CA LEU A 106 -9.44 1.31 20.58
C LEU A 106 -8.12 0.67 21.03
N ARG A 107 -7.87 -0.58 20.63
CA ARG A 107 -6.65 -1.32 20.96
C ARG A 107 -5.40 -0.72 20.31
N LEU A 108 -5.50 -0.28 19.05
CA LEU A 108 -4.33 0.17 18.27
C LEU A 108 -4.06 1.66 18.41
N ARG A 109 -5.09 2.47 18.65
CA ARG A 109 -5.05 3.93 18.61
C ARG A 109 -5.50 4.59 19.89
N GLY A 110 -6.19 3.87 20.78
CA GLY A 110 -6.86 4.47 21.94
C GLY A 110 -8.21 5.09 21.55
N GLN A 111 -8.69 6.01 22.39
CA GLN A 111 -10.01 6.65 22.19
C GLN A 111 -10.03 7.65 21.03
N THR A 112 -8.90 8.26 20.72
CA THR A 112 -8.78 9.30 19.69
C THR A 112 -7.54 9.11 18.84
N ARG A 113 -7.54 9.68 17.62
CA ARG A 113 -6.33 9.78 16.79
C ARG A 113 -6.31 11.08 15.98
N PRO A 114 -5.13 11.57 15.59
CA PRO A 114 -5.05 12.77 14.76
C PRO A 114 -5.49 12.46 13.32
N CYS A 115 -6.32 13.31 12.75
CA CYS A 115 -6.70 13.23 11.34
C CYS A 115 -5.53 13.58 10.43
N ALA A 116 -5.15 12.70 9.49
CA ALA A 116 -4.07 12.95 8.54
C ALA A 116 -4.33 14.12 7.56
N GLY A 117 -5.54 14.69 7.56
CA GLY A 117 -5.91 15.82 6.70
C GLY A 117 -5.93 17.18 7.41
N CYS A 118 -6.31 17.24 8.69
CA CYS A 118 -6.41 18.49 9.45
C CYS A 118 -5.63 18.51 10.77
N GLY A 119 -5.04 17.38 11.19
CA GLY A 119 -4.27 17.26 12.42
C GLY A 119 -5.10 17.07 13.69
N GLU A 120 -6.38 17.42 13.68
CA GLU A 120 -7.24 17.37 14.87
C GLU A 120 -7.38 15.95 15.45
N LEU A 121 -7.25 15.84 16.78
CA LEU A 121 -7.49 14.62 17.55
C LEU A 121 -8.98 14.35 17.62
N LEU A 122 -9.42 13.24 17.02
CA LEU A 122 -10.83 12.92 16.88
C LEU A 122 -11.12 11.48 17.36
N PRO A 123 -12.34 11.23 17.85
CA PRO A 123 -12.81 9.88 18.19
C PRO A 123 -12.99 9.00 16.94
N ALA A 124 -13.17 7.68 17.16
CA ALA A 124 -13.21 6.67 16.09
C ALA A 124 -14.35 6.89 15.08
N ASP A 125 -15.53 7.28 15.56
CA ASP A 125 -16.75 7.57 14.79
C ASP A 125 -16.59 8.75 13.83
N ALA A 126 -15.70 9.69 14.14
CA ALA A 126 -15.34 10.80 13.27
C ALA A 126 -14.58 10.36 12.00
N PHE A 127 -14.20 9.08 11.88
CA PHE A 127 -13.55 8.51 10.71
C PHE A 127 -14.48 7.53 9.98
N SER A 128 -14.60 7.70 8.66
CA SER A 128 -15.34 6.74 7.84
C SER A 128 -14.70 5.35 7.87
N ARG A 129 -15.50 4.31 7.64
CA ARG A 129 -15.03 2.92 7.65
C ARG A 129 -14.02 2.65 6.53
N ASP A 130 -13.03 1.83 6.85
CA ASP A 130 -12.07 1.26 5.92
C ASP A 130 -11.83 -0.20 6.28
N TRP A 131 -12.57 -1.09 5.64
CA TRP A 131 -12.47 -2.53 5.85
C TRP A 131 -11.11 -3.13 5.47
N THR A 132 -10.24 -2.35 4.83
CA THR A 132 -8.88 -2.76 4.50
C THR A 132 -7.85 -2.27 5.52
N ALA A 133 -8.21 -1.29 6.36
CA ALA A 133 -7.33 -0.78 7.41
C ALA A 133 -7.32 -1.72 8.62
N LEU A 134 -6.15 -1.87 9.24
CA LEU A 134 -6.01 -2.68 10.45
C LEU A 134 -6.88 -2.15 11.60
N ASP A 135 -7.00 -0.83 11.73
CA ASP A 135 -7.87 -0.17 12.72
C ASP A 135 -9.30 0.12 12.20
N GLY A 136 -9.69 -0.46 11.07
CA GLY A 136 -11.05 -0.39 10.52
C GLY A 136 -11.54 0.99 10.06
N ARG A 137 -10.69 2.03 10.13
CA ARG A 137 -11.10 3.42 9.95
C ARG A 137 -10.15 4.17 8.99
N GLN A 138 -10.70 4.99 8.09
CA GLN A 138 -9.95 5.86 7.15
C GLN A 138 -9.00 6.83 7.87
N ARG A 139 -7.77 7.03 7.40
CA ARG A 139 -6.78 7.93 8.07
C ARG A 139 -7.21 9.39 8.19
N ARG A 140 -8.25 9.81 7.48
CA ARG A 140 -8.78 11.17 7.47
C ARG A 140 -10.21 11.16 8.00
N CYS A 141 -10.55 12.17 8.79
CA CYS A 141 -11.91 12.30 9.32
C CYS A 141 -12.94 12.42 8.20
N ALA A 142 -14.17 12.04 8.51
CA ALA A 142 -15.33 12.05 7.62
C ALA A 142 -15.77 13.48 7.22
N ARG A 143 -15.26 14.52 7.90
CA ARG A 143 -15.56 15.92 7.56
C ARG A 143 -15.24 16.19 6.10
N ASN A 144 -16.22 16.74 5.38
CA ASN A 144 -16.18 17.01 3.94
C ASN A 144 -14.90 17.73 3.49
N GLY A 145 -14.38 18.65 4.30
CA GLY A 145 -13.13 19.36 4.01
C GLY A 145 -11.90 18.46 3.94
N CYS A 146 -11.78 17.40 4.75
CA CYS A 146 -10.59 16.52 4.75
C CYS A 146 -10.66 15.44 3.68
N ARG A 147 -11.86 14.92 3.39
CA ARG A 147 -12.09 13.95 2.32
C ARG A 147 -11.96 14.60 0.94
N LYS A 148 -12.52 15.80 0.75
CA LYS A 148 -12.44 16.56 -0.52
C LYS A 148 -11.06 17.18 -0.76
N ARG A 149 -10.33 17.62 0.29
CA ARG A 149 -8.97 18.19 0.14
C ARG A 149 -8.00 17.24 -0.58
N HIS A 150 -8.13 15.91 -0.44
CA HIS A 150 -7.29 14.97 -1.20
C HIS A 150 -7.65 14.91 -2.68
N ARG A 151 -8.94 15.03 -3.01
CA ARG A 151 -9.42 15.11 -4.40
C ARG A 151 -8.95 16.41 -5.05
N LYS A 152 -8.98 17.53 -4.31
CA LYS A 152 -8.57 18.85 -4.80
C LYS A 152 -7.05 19.03 -4.91
N LEU A 153 -6.26 18.42 -4.00
CA LEU A 153 -4.79 18.42 -4.06
C LEU A 153 -4.21 17.64 -5.25
N LYS A 154 -5.03 16.83 -5.95
CA LYS A 154 -4.62 16.12 -7.16
C LYS A 154 -4.58 16.96 -8.44
N ARG A 155 -4.98 18.24 -8.40
CA ARG A 155 -4.42 19.21 -9.34
C ARG A 155 -3.12 19.70 -8.74
N ASP A 156 -2.10 18.85 -8.81
CA ASP A 156 -0.73 19.27 -8.50
C ASP A 156 -0.49 20.55 -9.30
N LYS A 157 -0.05 21.63 -8.64
CA LYS A 157 0.25 22.90 -9.33
C LYS A 157 1.21 22.66 -10.49
N LYS A 158 2.09 21.67 -10.36
CA LYS A 158 3.01 21.25 -11.44
C LYS A 158 2.28 20.63 -12.62
N LEU A 159 1.25 19.82 -12.37
CA LEU A 159 0.47 19.18 -13.43
C LEU A 159 -0.43 20.19 -14.15
N ALA A 160 -1.06 21.11 -13.40
CA ALA A 160 -1.79 22.21 -14.01
C ALA A 160 -0.88 23.11 -14.86
N ALA A 161 0.33 23.42 -14.36
CA ALA A 161 1.33 24.17 -15.13
C ALA A 161 1.81 23.41 -16.37
N HIS A 162 2.01 22.09 -16.27
CA HIS A 162 2.36 21.22 -17.39
C HIS A 162 1.30 21.26 -18.49
N TRP A 163 0.02 21.13 -18.13
CA TRP A 163 -1.10 21.23 -19.06
C TRP A 163 -1.19 22.61 -19.70
N THR A 164 -1.08 23.68 -18.91
CA THR A 164 -1.10 25.04 -19.47
C THR A 164 0.05 25.28 -20.44
N ALA A 165 1.25 24.72 -20.18
CA ALA A 165 2.38 24.79 -21.09
C ALA A 165 2.15 24.04 -22.42
N GLN A 166 1.24 23.07 -22.45
CA GLN A 166 0.79 22.35 -23.65
C GLN A 166 -0.46 22.95 -24.30
N GLY A 167 -0.94 24.11 -23.81
CA GLY A 167 -2.19 24.71 -24.30
C GLY A 167 -3.46 24.02 -23.82
N ILE A 168 -3.37 23.16 -22.80
CA ILE A 168 -4.52 22.48 -22.19
C ILE A 168 -5.03 23.29 -20.99
N ASP A 169 -6.32 23.66 -21.01
CA ASP A 169 -6.96 24.31 -19.85
C ASP A 169 -7.20 23.28 -18.72
N PRO A 170 -6.55 23.42 -17.54
CA PRO A 170 -6.72 22.51 -16.40
C PRO A 170 -8.13 22.49 -15.80
N LYS A 171 -9.02 23.40 -16.21
CA LYS A 171 -10.40 23.52 -15.70
C LYS A 171 -11.42 22.88 -16.64
N VAL A 172 -11.06 22.53 -17.86
CA VAL A 172 -11.96 22.01 -18.89
C VAL A 172 -11.58 20.57 -19.24
N CYS A 173 -12.58 19.71 -19.48
CA CYS A 173 -12.35 18.34 -19.90
C CYS A 173 -11.66 18.31 -21.27
N ILE A 174 -10.50 17.65 -21.37
CA ILE A 174 -9.71 17.61 -22.61
C ILE A 174 -10.44 16.94 -23.78
N TYR A 175 -11.36 16.01 -23.49
CA TYR A 175 -12.05 15.24 -24.51
C TYR A 175 -13.21 16.02 -25.13
N CYS A 176 -14.20 16.40 -24.32
CA CYS A 176 -15.41 17.07 -24.82
C CYS A 176 -15.29 18.59 -24.92
N LEU A 177 -14.31 19.22 -24.26
CA LEU A 177 -14.15 20.67 -24.12
C LEU A 177 -15.34 21.47 -23.56
N THR A 178 -16.49 20.84 -23.32
CA THR A 178 -17.69 21.52 -22.81
C THR A 178 -17.77 21.47 -21.29
N ASN A 179 -17.49 20.31 -20.70
CA ASN A 179 -17.70 20.08 -19.28
C ASN A 179 -16.49 20.48 -18.44
N PRO A 180 -16.69 20.90 -17.18
CA PRO A 180 -15.58 21.15 -16.27
C PRO A 180 -14.80 19.86 -16.02
N ALA A 181 -13.47 19.99 -15.93
CA ALA A 181 -12.63 18.89 -15.50
C ALA A 181 -12.90 18.61 -14.01
N GLU A 182 -13.31 17.39 -13.67
CA GLU A 182 -13.63 17.00 -12.29
C GLU A 182 -12.64 15.97 -11.75
N ASP A 183 -12.05 15.20 -12.65
CA ASP A 183 -11.17 14.09 -12.36
C ASP A 183 -9.85 14.23 -13.14
N LEU A 184 -8.85 13.50 -12.67
CA LEU A 184 -7.53 13.37 -13.28
C LEU A 184 -7.46 11.97 -13.88
N GLU A 185 -7.32 11.88 -15.20
CA GLU A 185 -7.48 10.64 -15.96
C GLU A 185 -6.18 10.24 -16.65
N HIS A 186 -5.94 8.93 -16.75
CA HIS A 186 -4.90 8.39 -17.61
C HIS A 186 -5.40 8.34 -19.05
N VAL A 187 -4.75 9.07 -19.97
CA VAL A 187 -5.12 9.08 -21.38
C VAL A 187 -5.03 7.66 -21.94
N MET A 188 -3.89 7.00 -21.76
CA MET A 188 -3.74 5.55 -21.92
C MET A 188 -4.10 4.84 -20.60
N PRO A 189 -5.13 3.97 -20.56
CA PRO A 189 -5.47 3.21 -19.36
C PRO A 189 -4.30 2.37 -18.83
N LYS A 190 -4.19 2.25 -17.50
CA LYS A 190 -3.20 1.36 -16.86
C LYS A 190 -3.35 -0.10 -17.27
N ALA A 191 -4.58 -0.55 -17.52
CA ALA A 191 -4.85 -1.90 -17.99
C ALA A 191 -4.20 -2.19 -19.36
N LEU A 192 -3.94 -1.15 -20.15
CA LEU A 192 -3.28 -1.20 -21.45
C LEU A 192 -1.82 -0.69 -21.38
N GLY A 193 -1.22 -0.66 -20.19
CA GLY A 193 0.18 -0.29 -20.00
C GLY A 193 0.47 1.21 -19.82
N GLY A 194 -0.55 2.06 -19.68
CA GLY A 194 -0.34 3.50 -19.44
C GLY A 194 0.41 3.82 -18.14
N SER A 195 1.36 4.75 -18.21
CA SER A 195 2.19 5.19 -17.06
C SER A 195 1.49 6.23 -16.18
N ASP A 196 2.05 6.49 -14.99
CA ASP A 196 1.62 7.59 -14.09
C ASP A 196 2.32 8.93 -14.40
N ASP A 197 3.03 9.03 -15.53
CA ASP A 197 3.77 10.23 -15.90
C ASP A 197 2.84 11.36 -16.31
N PHE A 198 3.31 12.61 -16.20
CA PHE A 198 2.51 13.80 -16.52
C PHE A 198 2.03 13.82 -17.98
N SER A 199 2.82 13.25 -18.89
CA SER A 199 2.45 13.10 -20.29
C SER A 199 1.28 12.14 -20.50
N ASN A 200 0.99 11.21 -19.59
CA ASN A 200 -0.15 10.29 -19.72
C ASN A 200 -1.36 10.72 -18.86
N LEU A 201 -1.31 11.89 -18.24
CA LEU A 201 -2.32 12.37 -17.31
C LEU A 201 -3.03 13.59 -17.90
N ALA A 202 -4.35 13.62 -17.88
CA ALA A 202 -5.14 14.72 -18.45
C ALA A 202 -6.36 15.12 -17.59
N PRO A 203 -6.80 16.40 -17.67
CA PRO A 203 -8.00 16.85 -17.00
C PRO A 203 -9.25 16.32 -17.72
N SER A 204 -10.16 15.66 -17.00
CA SER A 204 -11.37 15.06 -17.59
C SER A 204 -12.61 15.32 -16.73
N CYS A 205 -13.79 15.40 -17.35
CA CYS A 205 -15.06 15.36 -16.63
C CYS A 205 -15.43 13.93 -16.27
N SER A 206 -16.27 13.76 -15.25
CA SER A 206 -16.69 12.42 -14.81
C SER A 206 -17.43 11.64 -15.89
N THR A 207 -18.16 12.32 -16.78
CA THR A 207 -18.96 11.69 -17.85
C THR A 207 -18.05 11.03 -18.89
N CYS A 208 -17.09 11.77 -19.44
CA CYS A 208 -16.14 11.22 -20.41
C CYS A 208 -15.22 10.16 -19.80
N ASN A 209 -14.83 10.33 -18.54
CA ASN A 209 -13.95 9.39 -17.85
C ASN A 209 -14.69 8.09 -17.50
N ARG A 210 -15.69 8.19 -16.60
CA ARG A 210 -16.32 7.05 -15.93
C ARG A 210 -17.84 6.95 -16.11
N GLY A 211 -18.43 7.82 -16.92
CA GLY A 211 -19.88 7.80 -17.18
C GLY A 211 -20.30 6.62 -18.04
N PRO A 212 -21.62 6.42 -18.25
CA PRO A 212 -22.11 5.51 -19.28
C PRO A 212 -21.51 5.88 -20.64
N GLY A 213 -20.85 4.94 -21.31
CA GLY A 213 -20.13 5.21 -22.57
C GLY A 213 -18.85 6.04 -22.44
N GLY A 214 -18.34 6.25 -21.22
CA GLY A 214 -17.04 6.87 -20.99
C GLY A 214 -15.87 6.00 -21.46
N LYS A 215 -14.65 6.54 -21.43
CA LYS A 215 -13.44 5.84 -21.89
C LYS A 215 -13.12 4.62 -21.04
N HIS A 216 -13.22 4.72 -19.71
CA HIS A 216 -12.80 3.67 -18.77
C HIS A 216 -11.44 3.04 -19.15
N ASP A 217 -11.45 1.75 -19.50
CA ASP A 217 -10.32 0.91 -19.91
C ASP A 217 -10.21 0.73 -21.44
N VAL A 218 -11.04 1.40 -22.23
CA VAL A 218 -10.97 1.39 -23.70
C VAL A 218 -9.80 2.24 -24.18
N HIS A 219 -9.16 1.79 -25.26
CA HIS A 219 -8.11 2.56 -25.93
C HIS A 219 -8.65 3.95 -26.36
N PRO A 220 -7.93 5.05 -26.04
CA PRO A 220 -8.45 6.40 -26.22
C PRO A 220 -8.82 6.72 -27.68
N ILE A 221 -8.03 6.25 -28.65
CA ILE A 221 -8.30 6.49 -30.08
C ILE A 221 -9.62 5.82 -30.50
N THR A 222 -9.83 4.54 -30.14
CA THR A 222 -11.06 3.79 -30.47
C THR A 222 -12.29 4.46 -29.86
N TRP A 223 -12.18 4.87 -28.59
CA TRP A 223 -13.27 5.55 -27.91
C TRP A 223 -13.57 6.94 -28.50
N LEU A 224 -12.54 7.72 -28.84
CA LEU A 224 -12.69 9.05 -29.47
C LEU A 224 -13.28 8.95 -30.87
N ALA A 225 -12.86 7.97 -31.68
CA ALA A 225 -13.38 7.78 -33.02
C ALA A 225 -14.91 7.59 -33.04
N ILE A 226 -15.47 6.98 -31.99
CA ILE A 226 -16.91 6.77 -31.83
C ILE A 226 -17.58 8.03 -31.24
N THR A 227 -17.00 8.59 -30.19
CA THR A 227 -17.69 9.57 -29.33
C THR A 227 -17.44 11.02 -29.76
N TYR A 228 -16.23 11.32 -30.21
CA TYR A 228 -15.76 12.66 -30.59
C TYR A 228 -14.77 12.58 -31.77
N PRO A 229 -15.19 12.10 -32.96
CA PRO A 229 -14.28 11.79 -34.07
C PRO A 229 -13.41 12.98 -34.48
N HIS A 230 -13.96 14.20 -34.45
CA HIS A 230 -13.25 15.45 -34.75
C HIS A 230 -12.12 15.81 -33.77
N ARG A 231 -11.95 15.05 -32.68
CA ARG A 231 -10.93 15.28 -31.65
C ARG A 231 -9.75 14.31 -31.76
N VAL A 232 -9.85 13.26 -32.56
CA VAL A 232 -8.85 12.17 -32.60
C VAL A 232 -7.46 12.71 -32.89
N ASP A 233 -7.30 13.48 -33.96
CA ASP A 233 -5.99 13.99 -34.40
C ASP A 233 -5.37 14.93 -33.36
N HIS A 234 -6.17 15.82 -32.79
CA HIS A 234 -5.72 16.76 -31.77
C HIS A 234 -5.27 16.04 -30.48
N ILE A 235 -5.97 14.98 -30.07
CA ILE A 235 -5.55 14.20 -28.89
C ILE A 235 -4.27 13.41 -29.18
N ILE A 236 -4.09 12.88 -30.40
CA ILE A 236 -2.84 12.24 -30.80
C ILE A 236 -1.68 13.24 -30.80
N GLU A 237 -1.91 14.46 -31.28
CA GLU A 237 -0.90 15.52 -31.27
C GLU A 237 -0.45 15.87 -29.85
N LEU A 238 -1.41 16.01 -28.92
CA LEU A 238 -1.11 16.30 -27.51
C LEU A 238 -0.46 15.11 -26.79
N PHE A 239 -0.81 13.89 -27.17
CA PHE A 239 -0.42 12.65 -26.47
C PHE A 239 0.09 11.59 -27.46
N PRO A 240 1.23 11.82 -28.14
CA PRO A 240 1.68 10.98 -29.25
C PRO A 240 1.92 9.51 -28.87
N HIS A 241 2.26 9.24 -27.61
CA HIS A 241 2.49 7.89 -27.08
C HIS A 241 1.26 6.97 -27.15
N ILE A 242 0.04 7.51 -27.33
CA ILE A 242 -1.16 6.68 -27.45
C ILE A 242 -1.32 6.02 -28.83
N LYS A 243 -0.55 6.46 -29.84
CA LYS A 243 -0.61 5.90 -31.19
C LYS A 243 0.18 4.59 -31.30
N GLU A 244 1.25 4.45 -30.51
CA GLU A 244 2.18 3.32 -30.58
C GLU A 244 1.59 2.02 -30.01
N THR A 245 0.46 2.12 -29.30
CA THR A 245 -0.20 1.01 -28.60
C THR A 245 -1.53 0.57 -29.23
N ALA A 246 -1.93 1.20 -30.34
CA ALA A 246 -3.18 0.94 -31.04
C ALA A 246 -3.12 -0.27 -31.97
#